data_AF-A0A443DP38-F1
#
_entry.id   AF-A0A443DP38-F1
#
_cell.length_a   1.000
_cell.length_b   1.000
_cell.length_c   1.000
_cell.angle_alpha   90.00
_cell.angle_beta   90.00
_cell.angle_gamma   90.00
#
_symmetry.space_group_name_H-M   'P 1'
#
loop_
_entity.id
_entity.type
_entity.pdbx_description
1 polymer ?
#
loop_
_entity_poly.entity_id
_entity_poly.type
_entity_poly.pdbx_seq_one_letter_code
_entity_poly.pdbx_strand_id
1 'polypeptide(L)'
;MTVFQIPASKVRLRADFFLDEAERICSGSPFTDHGFRLTEEAALSTAEAYFLVNEAYKARRQNQGHRTQPTKVAALTAAVIATVNPLRPEQALSEPNLVSTYANPLFALRLGCNIIQHPLHRSPWNRLQWFCDNLRDDPLTCLDGYLELVRSGKRVIGSDFDIDLSPNELKRLEGRVGFFDVLSEMKVYRDN
;
A
#
# COMPACT_ATOMS: atom_id res chain seq x y z
N MET A 1 5.92 -13.66 20.66
CA MET A 1 4.91 -12.86 19.92
C MET A 1 5.03 -11.44 20.40
N THR A 2 5.23 -10.49 19.48
CA THR A 2 5.57 -9.10 19.81
C THR A 2 4.35 -8.25 19.58
N VAL A 3 3.67 -7.86 20.65
CA VAL A 3 2.47 -7.03 20.54
C VAL A 3 2.87 -5.58 20.19
N PHE A 4 2.26 -5.01 19.16
CA PHE A 4 2.54 -3.64 18.73
C PHE A 4 1.44 -2.69 19.22
N GLN A 5 1.86 -1.65 19.96
CA GLN A 5 0.99 -0.55 20.34
C GLN A 5 1.24 0.64 19.39
N ILE A 6 0.31 0.86 18.45
CA ILE A 6 0.41 1.94 17.47
C ILE A 6 -0.50 3.08 17.93
N PRO A 7 0.03 4.28 18.26
CA PRO A 7 -0.78 5.40 18.70
C PRO A 7 -1.85 5.77 17.65
N ALA A 8 -3.11 5.89 18.07
CA ALA A 8 -4.22 6.24 17.18
C ALA A 8 -3.98 7.56 16.43
N SER A 9 -3.28 8.53 17.05
CA SER A 9 -2.89 9.78 16.39
C SER A 9 -1.95 9.57 15.20
N LYS A 10 -1.02 8.61 15.26
CA LYS A 10 -0.15 8.26 14.13
C LYS A 10 -0.93 7.59 13.00
N VAL A 11 -1.89 6.72 13.36
CA VAL A 11 -2.78 6.08 12.38
C VAL A 11 -3.59 7.14 11.64
N ARG A 12 -4.22 8.08 12.36
CA ARG A 12 -4.99 9.18 11.77
C ARG A 12 -4.15 10.03 10.81
N LEU A 13 -2.97 10.48 11.25
CA LEU A 13 -2.08 11.30 10.41
C LEU A 13 -1.68 10.59 9.10
N ARG A 14 -1.52 9.25 9.14
CA ARG A 14 -1.22 8.45 7.95
C ARG A 14 -2.47 8.21 7.09
N ALA A 15 -3.64 8.08 7.70
CA ALA A 15 -4.91 7.96 7.01
C ALA A 15 -5.26 9.26 6.26
N ASP A 16 -5.06 10.43 6.89
CA ASP A 16 -5.23 11.74 6.27
C ASP A 16 -4.34 11.87 5.03
N PHE A 17 -3.06 11.50 5.14
CA PHE A 17 -2.15 11.43 3.98
C PHE A 17 -2.68 10.50 2.87
N PHE A 18 -3.27 9.35 3.19
CA PHE A 18 -3.85 8.47 2.19
C PHE A 18 -5.11 9.05 1.55
N LEU A 19 -5.94 9.78 2.29
CA LEU A 19 -7.12 10.46 1.79
C LEU A 19 -6.75 11.58 0.82
N ASP A 20 -5.83 12.47 1.22
CA ASP A 20 -5.33 13.56 0.38
C ASP A 20 -4.76 13.04 -0.95
N GLU A 21 -3.96 11.98 -0.86
CA GLU A 21 -3.38 11.37 -2.05
C GLU A 21 -4.39 10.60 -2.90
N ALA A 22 -5.39 9.98 -2.27
CA ALA A 22 -6.48 9.33 -2.98
C ALA A 22 -7.33 10.35 -3.74
N GLU A 23 -7.64 11.52 -3.16
CA GLU A 23 -8.34 12.60 -3.85
C GLU A 23 -7.57 13.01 -5.10
N ARG A 24 -6.26 13.27 -4.98
CA ARG A 24 -5.40 13.69 -6.10
C ARG A 24 -5.20 12.60 -7.16
N ILE A 25 -5.12 11.34 -6.76
CA ILE A 25 -4.87 10.20 -7.68
C ILE A 25 -6.16 9.76 -8.37
N CYS A 26 -7.27 9.74 -7.63
CA CYS A 26 -8.56 9.24 -8.10
C CYS A 26 -9.36 10.29 -8.88
N SER A 27 -8.96 11.56 -8.84
CA SER A 27 -9.50 12.64 -9.69
C SER A 27 -9.11 12.53 -11.17
N GLY A 28 -8.30 11.53 -11.55
CA GLY A 28 -7.94 11.25 -12.93
C GLY A 28 -8.46 9.90 -13.43
N SER A 29 -8.56 9.77 -14.76
CA SER A 29 -8.86 8.49 -15.41
C SER A 29 -7.80 7.42 -15.06
N PRO A 30 -8.20 6.14 -14.87
CA PRO A 30 -9.56 5.60 -15.01
C PRO A 30 -10.39 5.62 -13.71
N PHE A 31 -9.90 6.20 -12.61
CA PHE A 31 -10.58 6.13 -11.32
C PHE A 31 -11.88 6.92 -11.29
N THR A 32 -11.85 8.14 -11.81
CA THR A 32 -13.03 9.03 -11.89
C THR A 32 -14.12 8.41 -12.75
N ASP A 33 -13.75 7.79 -13.87
CA ASP A 33 -14.69 7.19 -14.83
C ASP A 33 -15.52 6.06 -14.22
N HIS A 34 -14.98 5.41 -13.17
CA HIS A 34 -15.62 4.30 -12.46
C HIS A 34 -16.01 4.65 -11.00
N GLY A 35 -15.89 5.92 -10.61
CA GLY A 35 -16.24 6.40 -9.28
C GLY A 35 -15.47 5.73 -8.14
N PHE A 36 -14.19 5.41 -8.33
CA PHE A 36 -13.37 4.85 -7.24
C PHE A 36 -13.09 5.88 -6.15
N ARG A 37 -13.29 5.50 -4.90
CA ARG A 37 -13.01 6.33 -3.73
C ARG A 37 -12.38 5.56 -2.58
N LEU A 38 -11.67 6.29 -1.73
CA LEU A 38 -11.17 5.84 -0.44
C LEU A 38 -12.04 6.43 0.67
N THR A 39 -12.64 5.59 1.51
CA THR A 39 -13.40 6.06 2.68
C THR A 39 -12.47 6.31 3.87
N GLU A 40 -12.89 7.13 4.83
CA GLU A 40 -12.12 7.39 6.06
C GLU A 40 -11.81 6.08 6.83
N GLU A 41 -12.80 5.20 6.96
CA GLU A 41 -12.63 3.90 7.63
C GLU A 41 -11.62 3.00 6.90
N ALA A 42 -11.69 2.95 5.56
CA ALA A 42 -10.73 2.21 4.75
C ALA A 42 -9.31 2.82 4.85
N ALA A 43 -9.20 4.15 4.93
CA ALA A 43 -7.93 4.84 5.12
C ALA A 43 -7.33 4.53 6.51
N LEU A 44 -8.13 4.56 7.58
CA LEU A 44 -7.70 4.24 8.93
C LEU A 44 -7.20 2.80 9.06
N SER A 45 -7.96 1.84 8.55
CA SER A 45 -7.57 0.41 8.57
C SER A 45 -6.32 0.15 7.72
N THR A 46 -6.20 0.79 6.55
CA THR A 46 -5.00 0.70 5.71
C THR A 46 -3.77 1.30 6.40
N ALA A 47 -3.94 2.45 7.06
CA ALA A 47 -2.87 3.13 7.80
C ALA A 47 -2.37 2.29 8.98
N GLU A 48 -3.28 1.68 9.73
CA GLU A 48 -2.93 0.78 10.82
C GLU A 48 -2.24 -0.49 10.33
N ALA A 49 -2.76 -1.13 9.27
CA ALA A 49 -2.11 -2.27 8.63
C ALA A 49 -0.67 -1.94 8.18
N TYR A 50 -0.45 -0.73 7.67
CA TYR A 50 0.90 -0.26 7.32
C TYR A 50 1.82 -0.23 8.53
N PHE A 51 1.36 0.32 9.66
CA PHE A 51 2.18 0.38 10.87
C PHE A 51 2.45 -1.02 11.43
N LEU A 52 1.47 -1.92 11.44
CA LEU A 52 1.67 -3.31 11.87
C LEU A 52 2.75 -3.99 11.03
N VAL A 53 2.65 -3.91 9.70
CA VAL A 53 3.66 -4.47 8.77
C VAL A 53 5.02 -3.82 8.97
N ASN A 54 5.08 -2.51 9.18
CA ASN A 54 6.33 -1.79 9.38
C ASN A 54 7.01 -2.18 10.71
N GLU A 55 6.26 -2.34 11.80
CA GLU A 55 6.82 -2.78 13.08
C GLU A 55 7.27 -4.25 13.03
N ALA A 56 6.47 -5.14 12.42
CA ALA A 56 6.86 -6.53 12.20
C ALA A 56 8.11 -6.65 11.31
N TYR A 57 8.19 -5.86 10.25
CA TYR A 57 9.37 -5.77 9.37
C TYR A 57 10.62 -5.32 10.13
N LYS A 58 10.51 -4.27 10.97
CA LYS A 58 11.61 -3.79 11.81
C LYS A 58 12.05 -4.84 12.82
N ALA A 59 11.11 -5.52 13.49
CA ALA A 59 11.41 -6.54 14.48
C ALA A 59 12.23 -7.70 13.91
N ARG A 60 12.00 -8.06 12.63
CA ARG A 60 12.75 -9.11 11.93
C ARG A 60 14.12 -8.64 11.41
N ARG A 61 14.29 -7.36 11.09
CA ARG A 61 15.59 -6.79 10.68
C ARG A 61 16.42 -6.37 11.90
N GLN A 62 17.23 -7.30 12.42
CA GLN A 62 18.15 -7.04 13.54
C GLN A 62 19.26 -5.99 13.26
N ASN A 63 19.52 -5.64 11.99
CA ASN A 63 20.51 -4.64 11.62
C ASN A 63 19.86 -3.27 11.35
N GLN A 64 20.19 -2.28 12.20
CA GLN A 64 19.86 -0.85 12.08
C GLN A 64 20.60 -0.16 10.92
N GLY A 65 20.67 -0.78 9.74
CA GLY A 65 21.05 -0.04 8.53
C GLY A 65 19.96 0.99 8.22
N HIS A 66 20.33 2.26 8.06
CA HIS A 66 19.47 3.40 7.75
C HIS A 66 18.53 3.12 6.57
N ARG A 67 17.37 2.51 6.83
CA ARG A 67 16.25 2.39 5.90
C ARG A 67 14.99 3.00 6.50
N THR A 68 15.12 4.18 7.09
CA THR A 68 14.10 5.25 7.08
C THR A 68 14.02 5.91 5.68
N GLN A 69 14.44 5.19 4.64
CA GLN A 69 14.50 5.68 3.28
C GLN A 69 13.09 5.68 2.66
N PRO A 70 12.74 6.71 1.87
CA PRO A 70 11.47 6.80 1.15
C PRO A 70 11.08 5.52 0.40
N THR A 71 12.06 4.77 -0.10
CA THR A 71 11.90 3.50 -0.82
C THR A 71 11.30 2.39 0.04
N LYS A 72 11.72 2.25 1.29
CA LYS A 72 11.09 1.33 2.25
C LYS A 72 9.65 1.74 2.51
N VAL A 73 9.42 3.03 2.76
CA VAL A 73 8.07 3.54 3.03
C VAL A 73 7.17 3.28 1.83
N ALA A 74 7.64 3.52 0.62
CA ALA A 74 6.92 3.24 -0.62
C ALA A 74 6.62 1.75 -0.81
N ALA A 75 7.62 0.88 -0.63
CA ALA A 75 7.46 -0.57 -0.78
C ALA A 75 6.43 -1.15 0.20
N LEU A 76 6.54 -0.81 1.49
CA LEU A 76 5.59 -1.29 2.50
C LEU A 76 4.19 -0.71 2.28
N THR A 77 4.09 0.57 1.89
CA THR A 77 2.80 1.21 1.57
C THR A 77 2.12 0.51 0.39
N ALA A 78 2.87 0.27 -0.69
CA ALA A 78 2.33 -0.39 -1.87
C ALA A 78 1.89 -1.83 -1.58
N ALA A 79 2.69 -2.58 -0.82
CA ALA A 79 2.37 -3.94 -0.39
C ALA A 79 1.06 -3.99 0.44
N VAL A 80 0.92 -3.07 1.39
CA VAL A 80 -0.24 -2.99 2.27
C VAL A 80 -1.48 -2.60 1.48
N ILE A 81 -1.41 -1.59 0.62
CA ILE A 81 -2.57 -1.17 -0.19
C ILE A 81 -3.01 -2.29 -1.14
N ALA A 82 -2.07 -3.00 -1.77
CA ALA A 82 -2.42 -4.12 -2.63
C ALA A 82 -3.08 -5.29 -1.86
N THR A 83 -2.71 -5.47 -0.59
CA THR A 83 -3.28 -6.51 0.28
C THR A 83 -4.63 -6.10 0.88
N VAL A 84 -4.72 -4.92 1.49
CA VAL A 84 -5.95 -4.39 2.11
C VAL A 84 -6.99 -4.08 1.04
N ASN A 85 -6.53 -3.70 -0.16
CA ASN A 85 -7.35 -3.37 -1.32
C ASN A 85 -8.40 -2.30 -0.94
N PRO A 86 -8.03 -1.08 -0.49
CA PRO A 86 -8.98 -0.16 0.16
C PRO A 86 -9.87 0.67 -0.77
N LEU A 87 -9.49 0.89 -2.04
CA LEU A 87 -10.33 1.62 -2.99
C LEU A 87 -11.54 0.78 -3.41
N ARG A 88 -12.71 1.40 -3.41
CA ARG A 88 -13.97 0.80 -3.85
C ARG A 88 -14.68 1.72 -4.85
N PRO A 89 -15.33 1.17 -5.89
CA PRO A 89 -16.19 1.98 -6.74
C PRO A 89 -17.45 2.39 -5.96
N GLU A 90 -17.99 3.57 -6.26
CA GLU A 90 -19.24 4.07 -5.65
C GLU A 90 -20.44 3.21 -5.99
N GLN A 91 -20.44 2.63 -7.18
CA GLN A 91 -21.46 1.70 -7.64
C GLN A 91 -20.85 0.32 -7.82
N ALA A 92 -21.59 -0.71 -7.43
CA ALA A 92 -21.19 -2.08 -7.69
C ALA A 92 -21.02 -2.27 -9.21
N LEU A 93 -19.82 -2.63 -9.63
CA LEU A 93 -19.55 -2.92 -11.04
C LEU A 93 -20.23 -4.24 -11.39
N SER A 94 -21.00 -4.23 -12.48
CA SER A 94 -21.76 -5.40 -12.95
C SER A 94 -20.85 -6.56 -13.37
N GLU A 95 -19.63 -6.25 -13.84
CA GLU A 95 -18.60 -7.22 -14.18
C GLU A 95 -17.21 -6.72 -13.76
N PRO A 96 -16.30 -7.60 -13.33
CA PRO A 96 -14.89 -7.25 -13.13
C PRO A 96 -14.30 -6.79 -14.46
N ASN A 97 -13.87 -5.54 -14.54
CA ASN A 97 -13.14 -5.00 -15.68
C ASN A 97 -11.65 -4.82 -15.34
N LEU A 98 -10.83 -4.49 -16.34
CA LEU A 98 -9.40 -4.25 -16.11
C LEU A 98 -9.17 -3.16 -15.06
N VAL A 99 -10.00 -2.12 -15.05
CA VAL A 99 -9.88 -1.02 -14.09
C VAL A 99 -10.12 -1.51 -12.66
N SER A 100 -11.17 -2.29 -12.41
CA SER A 100 -11.45 -2.83 -11.09
C SER A 100 -10.40 -3.83 -10.62
N THR A 101 -9.83 -4.59 -11.57
CA THR A 101 -8.75 -5.55 -11.29
C THR A 101 -7.48 -4.84 -10.82
N TYR A 102 -7.18 -3.68 -11.37
CA TYR A 102 -5.93 -2.97 -11.14
C TYR A 102 -6.05 -1.68 -10.33
N ALA A 103 -7.24 -1.26 -9.89
CA ALA A 103 -7.44 0.00 -9.18
C ALA A 103 -6.51 0.14 -7.95
N ASN A 104 -6.49 -0.87 -7.08
CA ASN A 104 -5.67 -0.84 -5.87
C ASN A 104 -4.18 -1.02 -6.13
N PRO A 105 -3.73 -1.97 -6.98
CA PRO A 105 -2.33 -2.03 -7.41
C PRO A 105 -1.83 -0.74 -8.08
N LEU A 106 -2.65 -0.10 -8.91
CA LEU A 106 -2.31 1.16 -9.57
C LEU A 106 -2.24 2.31 -8.57
N PHE A 107 -3.18 2.39 -7.62
CA PHE A 107 -3.14 3.36 -6.53
C PHE A 107 -1.91 3.16 -5.64
N ALA A 108 -1.61 1.92 -5.25
CA ALA A 108 -0.42 1.52 -4.52
C ALA A 108 0.86 1.97 -5.22
N LEU A 109 0.96 1.72 -6.54
CA LEU A 109 2.11 2.11 -7.35
C LEU A 109 2.24 3.63 -7.47
N ARG A 110 1.13 4.34 -7.76
CA ARG A 110 1.11 5.81 -7.85
C ARG A 110 1.58 6.45 -6.54
N LEU A 111 0.99 6.03 -5.41
CA LEU A 111 1.35 6.55 -4.10
C LEU A 111 2.81 6.23 -3.73
N GLY A 112 3.26 4.99 -3.96
CA GLY A 112 4.65 4.60 -3.74
C GLY A 112 5.62 5.45 -4.57
N CYS A 113 5.28 5.70 -5.84
CA CYS A 113 6.04 6.57 -6.72
C CYS A 113 6.07 8.03 -6.25
N ASN A 114 4.99 8.57 -5.68
CA ASN A 114 4.99 9.92 -5.12
C ASN A 114 5.90 10.03 -3.90
N ILE A 115 5.94 9.01 -3.04
CA ILE A 115 6.82 8.95 -1.87
C ILE A 115 8.29 9.02 -2.29
N ILE A 116 8.69 8.31 -3.36
CA ILE A 116 10.06 8.36 -3.91
C ILE A 116 10.26 9.43 -4.99
N GLN A 117 9.25 10.27 -5.24
CA GLN A 117 9.25 11.32 -6.26
C GLN A 117 9.62 10.84 -7.68
N HIS A 118 9.23 9.61 -8.04
CA HIS A 118 9.51 9.02 -9.34
C HIS A 118 8.27 9.10 -10.26
N PRO A 119 8.40 9.52 -11.54
CA PRO A 119 7.28 9.68 -12.46
C PRO A 119 6.89 8.38 -13.18
N LEU A 120 7.32 7.20 -12.71
CA LEU A 120 6.98 5.89 -13.33
C LEU A 120 5.47 5.78 -13.55
N HIS A 121 4.66 6.30 -12.61
CA HIS A 121 3.21 6.33 -12.70
C HIS A 121 2.62 7.02 -13.95
N ARG A 122 3.42 7.79 -14.68
CA ARG A 122 3.06 8.44 -15.96
C ARG A 122 3.46 7.61 -17.18
N SER A 123 4.09 6.45 -16.97
CA SER A 123 4.50 5.55 -18.05
C SER A 123 3.29 4.92 -18.73
N PRO A 124 3.44 4.46 -19.98
CA PRO A 124 2.38 3.73 -20.68
C PRO A 124 1.94 2.47 -19.93
N TRP A 125 0.69 2.07 -20.12
CA TRP A 125 0.05 0.97 -19.37
C TRP A 125 0.81 -0.35 -19.43
N ASN A 126 1.35 -0.73 -20.60
CA ASN A 126 2.13 -1.95 -20.77
C ASN A 126 3.33 -2.04 -19.81
N ARG A 127 3.97 -0.91 -19.49
CA ARG A 127 5.07 -0.85 -18.52
C ARG A 127 4.55 -0.91 -17.08
N LEU A 128 3.39 -0.32 -16.81
CA LEU A 128 2.76 -0.32 -15.47
C LEU A 128 2.18 -1.68 -15.09
N GLN A 129 1.65 -2.41 -16.07
CA GLN A 129 0.90 -3.64 -15.86
C GLN A 129 1.72 -4.68 -15.12
N TRP A 130 2.98 -4.90 -15.50
CA TRP A 130 3.88 -5.84 -14.83
C TRP A 130 4.02 -5.53 -13.33
N PHE A 131 4.17 -4.25 -12.96
CA PHE A 131 4.26 -3.86 -11.55
C PHE A 131 2.95 -4.09 -10.81
N CYS A 132 1.84 -3.79 -11.46
CA CYS A 132 0.51 -3.99 -10.88
C CYS A 132 0.20 -5.47 -10.66
N ASP A 133 0.57 -6.35 -11.59
CA ASP A 133 0.45 -7.81 -11.45
C ASP A 133 1.30 -8.31 -10.27
N ASN A 134 2.57 -7.89 -10.18
CA ASN A 134 3.46 -8.28 -9.08
C ASN A 134 2.95 -7.83 -7.70
N LEU A 135 2.25 -6.70 -7.61
CA LEU A 135 1.63 -6.24 -6.36
C LEU A 135 0.34 -7.02 -6.05
N ARG A 136 -0.50 -7.28 -7.06
CA ARG A 136 -1.79 -7.96 -6.91
C ARG A 136 -1.63 -9.42 -6.52
N ASP A 137 -0.73 -10.14 -7.18
CA ASP A 137 -0.64 -11.60 -7.10
C ASP A 137 0.10 -12.09 -5.86
N ASP A 138 0.52 -11.16 -5.00
CA ASP A 138 1.41 -11.44 -3.88
C ASP A 138 0.99 -10.70 -2.59
N PRO A 139 -0.22 -11.00 -2.05
CA PRO A 139 -0.72 -10.37 -0.83
C PRO A 139 0.04 -10.82 0.44
N LEU A 140 -0.01 -9.98 1.47
CA LEU A 140 0.58 -10.26 2.79
C LEU A 140 -0.40 -11.06 3.67
N THR A 141 -0.19 -12.36 3.76
CA THR A 141 -0.97 -13.28 4.60
C THR A 141 -0.86 -12.97 6.10
N CYS A 142 0.21 -12.30 6.54
CA CYS A 142 0.35 -11.84 7.92
C CYS A 142 -0.75 -10.85 8.35
N LEU A 143 -1.47 -10.25 7.40
CA LEU A 143 -2.61 -9.38 7.65
C LEU A 143 -3.97 -10.09 7.68
N ASP A 144 -4.06 -11.39 7.38
CA ASP A 144 -5.36 -12.07 7.23
C ASP A 144 -6.24 -11.96 8.48
N GLY A 145 -5.66 -12.23 9.66
CA GLY A 145 -6.36 -12.09 10.94
C GLY A 145 -6.75 -10.65 11.27
N TYR A 146 -5.90 -9.68 10.90
CA TYR A 146 -6.23 -8.26 11.02
C TYR A 146 -7.45 -7.89 10.17
N LEU A 147 -7.43 -8.29 8.90
CA LEU A 147 -8.49 -8.00 7.93
C LEU A 147 -9.81 -8.69 8.27
N GLU A 148 -9.78 -9.85 8.91
CA GLU A 148 -10.99 -10.49 9.44
C GLU A 148 -11.63 -9.68 10.58
N LEU A 149 -10.82 -9.13 11.50
CA LEU A 149 -11.32 -8.28 12.58
C LEU A 149 -11.87 -6.95 12.07
N VAL A 150 -11.23 -6.34 11.07
CA VAL A 150 -11.75 -5.13 10.41
C VAL A 150 -13.10 -5.43 9.75
N ARG A 151 -13.19 -6.49 8.93
CA ARG A 151 -14.43 -6.87 8.24
C ARG A 151 -15.58 -7.21 9.18
N SER A 152 -15.28 -7.76 10.36
CA SER A 152 -16.28 -8.07 11.38
C SER A 152 -16.64 -6.89 12.30
N GLY A 153 -16.04 -5.72 12.11
CA GLY A 153 -16.26 -4.54 12.95
C GLY A 153 -15.72 -4.68 14.38
N LYS A 154 -14.88 -5.71 14.63
CA LYS A 154 -14.30 -5.99 15.95
C LYS A 154 -12.95 -5.33 16.17
N ARG A 155 -12.32 -4.80 15.11
CA ARG A 155 -11.05 -4.10 15.22
C ARG A 155 -11.24 -2.71 15.80
N VAL A 156 -10.56 -2.44 16.92
CA VAL A 156 -10.45 -1.10 17.50
C VAL A 156 -9.12 -0.48 17.09
N ILE A 157 -9.17 0.62 16.33
CA ILE A 157 -7.96 1.32 15.88
C ILE A 157 -7.13 1.80 17.07
N GLY A 158 -5.82 1.53 17.01
CA GLY A 158 -4.86 1.91 18.03
C GLY A 158 -4.85 1.01 19.27
N SER A 159 -5.70 -0.01 19.33
CA SER A 159 -5.55 -1.07 20.32
C SER A 159 -4.44 -2.02 19.92
N ASP A 160 -3.95 -2.79 20.89
CA ASP A 160 -2.90 -3.76 20.66
C ASP A 160 -3.28 -4.79 19.59
N PHE A 161 -2.32 -5.13 18.73
CA PHE A 161 -2.45 -6.20 17.76
C PHE A 161 -1.05 -6.72 17.38
N ASP A 162 -0.94 -8.02 17.12
CA ASP A 162 0.29 -8.66 16.64
C ASP A 162 0.04 -9.25 15.25
N ILE A 163 1.06 -9.21 14.42
CA ILE A 163 1.12 -9.92 13.15
C ILE A 163 2.45 -10.65 13.06
N ASP A 164 2.43 -11.88 12.56
CA ASP A 164 3.66 -12.64 12.34
C ASP A 164 4.08 -12.57 10.88
N LEU A 165 5.13 -11.80 10.60
CA LEU A 165 5.70 -11.69 9.26
C LEU A 165 6.56 -12.92 8.97
N SER A 166 6.07 -13.83 8.14
CA SER A 166 6.80 -15.05 7.79
C SER A 166 8.13 -14.74 7.08
N PRO A 167 9.14 -15.64 7.14
CA PRO A 167 10.41 -15.44 6.44
C PRO A 167 10.25 -15.21 4.93
N ASN A 168 9.26 -15.86 4.31
CA ASN A 168 8.95 -15.67 2.89
C ASN A 168 8.37 -14.29 2.60
N GLU A 169 7.43 -13.80 3.42
CA GLU A 169 6.93 -12.42 3.31
C GLU A 169 8.04 -11.39 3.53
N LEU A 170 8.92 -11.61 4.50
CA LEU A 170 10.07 -10.74 4.72
C LEU A 170 10.94 -10.64 3.47
N LYS A 171 11.33 -11.78 2.87
CA LYS A 171 12.14 -11.81 1.65
C LYS A 171 11.43 -11.11 0.48
N ARG A 172 10.12 -11.30 0.33
CA ARG A 172 9.32 -10.61 -0.70
C ARG A 172 9.29 -9.10 -0.49
N LEU A 173 9.06 -8.64 0.74
CA LEU A 173 9.12 -7.23 1.09
C LEU A 173 10.51 -6.64 0.84
N GLU A 174 11.59 -7.36 1.17
CA GLU A 174 12.96 -6.92 0.87
C GLU A 174 13.22 -6.79 -0.63
N GLY A 175 12.71 -7.73 -1.44
CA GLY A 175 12.74 -7.63 -2.90
C GLY A 175 12.02 -6.37 -3.40
N ARG A 176 10.84 -6.06 -2.84
CA ARG A 176 10.10 -4.82 -3.16
C ARG A 176 10.84 -3.56 -2.73
N VAL A 177 11.50 -3.57 -1.57
CA VAL A 177 12.35 -2.45 -1.14
C VAL A 177 13.48 -2.23 -2.16
N GLY A 178 14.19 -3.30 -2.56
CA GLY A 178 15.24 -3.22 -3.58
C GLY A 178 14.72 -2.73 -4.93
N PHE A 179 13.49 -3.08 -5.30
CA PHE A 179 12.85 -2.56 -6.50
C PHE A 179 12.61 -1.04 -6.42
N PHE A 180 12.04 -0.55 -5.32
CA PHE A 180 11.85 0.90 -5.13
C PHE A 180 13.19 1.65 -4.98
N ASP A 181 14.23 1.02 -4.43
CA ASP A 181 15.61 1.55 -4.43
C ASP A 181 16.08 1.79 -5.87
N VAL A 182 16.00 0.77 -6.74
CA VAL A 182 16.38 0.91 -8.16
C VAL A 182 15.55 1.99 -8.84
N LEU A 183 14.23 2.01 -8.65
CA LEU A 183 13.38 3.07 -9.22
C LEU A 183 13.81 4.46 -8.79
N SER A 184 14.18 4.66 -7.52
CA SER A 184 14.57 5.97 -7.01
C SER A 184 15.86 6.50 -7.64
N GLU A 185 16.72 5.60 -8.16
CA GLU A 185 17.97 5.94 -8.84
C GLU A 185 17.82 6.07 -10.36
N MET A 186 16.72 5.55 -10.93
CA MET A 186 16.49 5.62 -12.37
C MET A 186 16.25 7.07 -12.82
N LYS A 187 17.12 7.54 -13.73
CA LYS A 187 16.89 8.80 -14.43
C LYS A 187 15.75 8.63 -15.43
N VAL A 188 14.74 9.48 -15.30
CA VAL A 188 13.63 9.51 -16.24
C VAL A 188 14.07 10.34 -17.43
N TYR A 189 14.28 9.67 -18.56
CA TYR A 189 14.37 10.37 -19.83
C TYR A 189 12.99 10.98 -20.08
N ARG A 190 12.91 12.31 -20.01
CA ARG A 190 11.73 13.03 -20.51
C ARG A 190 11.76 12.83 -22.02
N ASP A 191 10.89 12.00 -22.54
CA ASP A 191 10.52 12.10 -23.94
C ASP A 191 9.87 13.49 -24.08
N ASN A 192 10.58 14.41 -24.75
CA ASN A 192 10.10 15.75 -25.09
C ASN A 192 8.93 15.67 -26.07
#